data_AF-A0A519NNM4-F1
#
_entry.id   AF-A0A519NNM4-F1
#
_cell.length_a   1.000
_cell.length_b   1.000
_cell.length_c   1.000
_cell.angle_alpha   90.00
_cell.angle_beta   90.00
_cell.angle_gamma   90.00
#
_symmetry.space_group_name_H-M   'P 1'
#
loop_
_entity.id
_entity.type
_entity.pdbx_description
1 polymer ?
#
loop_
_entity_poly.entity_id
_entity_poly.type
_entity_poly.pdbx_seq_one_letter_code
_entity_poly.pdbx_strand_id
1 'polypeptide(L)'
;FLHAQGVDVGGSLCEKDLADTARAIMEEARAKGCELLLPVDVVVAQEIKPGVEAGVRALDRIAPEDKILDAGPETTARLKRAMDLSKTLIWNGPLGVFEIPPFDKATVEAAKHAAELTKAGKLVAVAGGGDTVAALNHAGVSDDMTLVSTAGGAFLEWMEGKPLPGVEALKR
;
A
#
# COMPACT_ATOMS: atom_id res chain seq x y z
N PHE A 1 -10.80 -1.60 6.15
CA PHE A 1 -11.51 -2.39 5.10
C PHE A 1 -11.82 -3.82 5.53
N LEU A 2 -10.83 -4.67 5.80
CA LEU A 2 -11.07 -6.09 6.19
C LEU A 2 -12.06 -6.24 7.35
N HIS A 3 -11.85 -5.50 8.45
CA HIS A 3 -12.79 -5.47 9.57
C HIS A 3 -14.22 -5.08 9.17
N ALA A 4 -14.36 -4.10 8.26
CA ALA A 4 -15.65 -3.64 7.77
C ALA A 4 -16.40 -4.70 6.94
N GLN A 5 -15.66 -5.64 6.33
CA GLN A 5 -16.16 -6.84 5.63
C GLN A 5 -16.46 -8.01 6.59
N GLY A 6 -16.25 -7.84 7.89
CA GLY A 6 -16.49 -8.88 8.90
C GLY A 6 -15.32 -9.83 9.12
N VAL A 7 -14.14 -9.54 8.56
CA VAL A 7 -12.91 -10.31 8.84
C VAL A 7 -12.40 -9.95 10.23
N ASP A 8 -12.06 -10.97 11.03
CA ASP A 8 -11.37 -10.75 12.30
C ASP A 8 -9.90 -10.40 12.01
N VAL A 9 -9.47 -9.24 12.51
CA VAL A 9 -8.12 -8.72 12.31
C VAL A 9 -7.25 -8.91 13.55
N GLY A 10 -7.73 -9.62 14.57
CA GLY A 10 -6.98 -9.89 15.80
C GLY A 10 -6.51 -8.62 16.49
N GLY A 11 -5.23 -8.60 16.88
CA GLY A 11 -4.57 -7.48 17.55
C GLY A 11 -4.08 -6.39 16.59
N SER A 12 -4.41 -6.46 15.31
CA SER A 12 -3.96 -5.52 14.29
C SER A 12 -4.48 -4.11 14.53
N LEU A 13 -3.71 -3.11 14.09
CA LEU A 13 -4.15 -1.72 14.08
C LEU A 13 -5.40 -1.56 13.22
N CYS A 14 -6.49 -1.07 13.80
CA CYS A 14 -7.75 -0.87 13.11
C CYS A 14 -8.59 0.23 13.76
N GLU A 15 -8.96 1.24 12.97
CA GLU A 15 -9.93 2.27 13.34
C GLU A 15 -11.35 1.73 13.16
N LYS A 16 -11.88 1.06 14.20
CA LYS A 16 -13.17 0.35 14.15
C LYS A 16 -14.36 1.29 13.93
N ASP A 17 -14.25 2.53 14.39
CA ASP A 17 -15.22 3.60 14.22
C ASP A 17 -15.37 4.07 12.77
N LEU A 18 -14.35 3.85 11.93
CA LEU A 18 -14.39 4.17 10.49
C LEU A 18 -14.95 3.01 9.62
N ALA A 19 -15.52 1.96 10.23
CA ALA A 19 -16.05 0.81 9.50
C ALA A 19 -17.15 1.20 8.50
N ASP A 20 -18.05 2.13 8.87
CA ASP A 20 -19.12 2.59 7.97
C ASP A 20 -18.57 3.40 6.79
N THR A 21 -17.56 4.24 7.03
CA THR A 21 -16.84 4.95 5.96
C THR A 21 -16.19 3.97 4.99
N ALA A 22 -15.53 2.93 5.50
CA ALA A 22 -14.91 1.92 4.64
C ALA A 22 -15.96 1.17 3.78
N ARG A 23 -17.15 0.89 4.33
CA ARG A 23 -18.26 0.29 3.56
C ARG A 23 -18.77 1.22 2.47
N ALA A 24 -18.96 2.50 2.79
CA ALA A 24 -19.38 3.50 1.81
C ALA A 24 -18.38 3.60 0.64
N ILE A 25 -17.06 3.60 0.92
CA ILE A 25 -16.02 3.60 -0.12
C ILE A 25 -16.09 2.33 -0.99
N MET A 26 -16.27 1.15 -0.39
CA MET A 26 -16.41 -0.11 -1.14
C MET A 26 -17.63 -0.10 -2.07
N GLU A 27 -18.77 0.40 -1.60
CA GLU A 27 -19.98 0.52 -2.41
C GLU A 27 -19.81 1.53 -3.54
N GLU A 28 -19.19 2.68 -3.27
CA GLU A 28 -18.91 3.68 -4.30
C GLU A 28 -17.95 3.16 -5.37
N ALA A 29 -16.88 2.46 -4.96
CA ALA A 29 -15.94 1.83 -5.87
C ALA A 29 -16.67 0.83 -6.78
N ARG A 30 -17.51 -0.04 -6.21
CA ARG A 30 -18.34 -0.99 -6.96
C ARG A 30 -19.27 -0.28 -7.94
N ALA A 31 -19.98 0.76 -7.50
CA ALA A 31 -20.91 1.51 -8.35
C ALA A 31 -20.22 2.19 -9.55
N LYS A 32 -18.95 2.59 -9.38
CA LYS A 32 -18.13 3.21 -10.43
C LYS A 32 -17.37 2.18 -11.29
N GLY A 33 -17.49 0.89 -11.03
CA GLY A 33 -16.71 -0.15 -11.70
C GLY A 33 -15.20 -0.08 -11.39
N CYS A 34 -14.84 0.53 -10.26
CA CYS A 34 -13.48 0.57 -9.75
C CYS A 34 -13.21 -0.72 -8.96
N GLU A 35 -12.24 -1.51 -9.42
CA GLU A 35 -11.82 -2.72 -8.71
C GLU A 35 -11.02 -2.34 -7.46
N LEU A 36 -11.51 -2.78 -6.30
CA LEU A 36 -10.80 -2.62 -5.04
C LEU A 36 -10.05 -3.91 -4.68
N LEU A 37 -8.72 -3.87 -4.75
CA LEU A 37 -7.86 -4.97 -4.35
C LEU A 37 -7.53 -4.85 -2.85
N LEU A 38 -8.14 -5.73 -2.05
CA LEU A 38 -7.80 -5.91 -0.64
C LEU A 38 -6.95 -7.17 -0.45
N PRO A 39 -6.17 -7.26 0.65
CA PRO A 39 -5.43 -8.46 1.01
C PRO A 39 -6.33 -9.70 1.03
N VAL A 40 -5.80 -10.84 0.59
CA VAL A 40 -6.42 -12.19 0.69
C VAL A 40 -5.63 -13.13 1.58
N ASP A 41 -4.38 -12.77 1.87
CA ASP A 41 -3.50 -13.38 2.82
C ASP A 41 -2.59 -12.30 3.41
N VAL A 42 -2.05 -12.58 4.59
CA VAL A 42 -1.32 -11.61 5.41
C VAL A 42 -0.13 -12.28 6.08
N VAL A 43 0.90 -11.51 6.37
CA VAL A 43 1.98 -11.91 7.28
C VAL A 43 1.66 -11.35 8.65
N VAL A 44 1.65 -12.22 9.65
CA VAL A 44 1.34 -11.86 11.03
C VAL A 44 2.46 -12.20 11.99
N ALA A 45 2.54 -11.45 13.09
CA ALA A 45 3.31 -11.80 14.27
C ALA A 45 2.65 -11.21 15.52
N GLN A 46 3.03 -11.69 16.72
CA GLN A 46 2.50 -11.18 17.99
C GLN A 46 3.19 -9.88 18.44
N GLU A 47 4.43 -9.65 18.00
CA GLU A 47 5.25 -8.50 18.36
C GLU A 47 5.87 -7.82 17.13
N ILE A 48 6.08 -6.51 17.23
CA ILE A 48 6.70 -5.69 16.18
C ILE A 48 8.17 -5.51 16.53
N LYS A 49 8.97 -6.56 16.32
CA LYS A 49 10.41 -6.57 16.61
C LYS A 49 11.16 -7.43 15.59
N PRO A 50 12.45 -7.15 15.32
CA PRO A 50 13.26 -8.02 14.47
C PRO A 50 13.41 -9.43 15.06
N GLY A 51 13.37 -10.46 14.21
CA GLY A 51 13.65 -11.84 14.60
C GLY A 51 12.50 -12.57 15.31
N VAL A 52 11.30 -11.98 15.35
CA VAL A 52 10.09 -12.65 15.85
C VAL A 52 9.62 -13.72 14.86
N GLU A 53 8.93 -14.72 15.38
CA GLU A 53 8.25 -15.70 14.53
C GLU A 53 7.11 -15.00 13.77
N ALA A 54 7.26 -14.92 12.46
CA ALA A 54 6.27 -14.39 11.55
C ALA A 54 5.71 -15.51 10.68
N GLY A 55 4.40 -15.47 10.41
CA GLY A 55 3.72 -16.51 9.64
C GLY A 55 2.74 -15.93 8.64
N VAL A 56 2.59 -16.61 7.50
CA VAL A 56 1.50 -16.30 6.56
C VAL A 56 0.20 -16.89 7.10
N ARG A 57 -0.89 -16.13 7.02
CA ARG A 57 -2.25 -16.57 7.36
C ARG A 57 -3.24 -16.18 6.26
N ALA A 58 -4.19 -17.07 6.01
CA ALA A 58 -5.43 -16.69 5.33
C ALA A 58 -6.29 -15.83 6.27
N LEU A 59 -7.17 -15.01 5.70
CA LEU A 59 -7.98 -14.07 6.47
C LEU A 59 -8.92 -14.73 7.49
N ASP A 60 -9.33 -15.99 7.27
CA ASP A 60 -10.16 -16.78 8.20
C ASP A 60 -9.35 -17.48 9.30
N ARG A 61 -8.02 -17.29 9.33
CA ARG A 61 -7.08 -17.97 10.24
C ARG A 61 -6.19 -17.02 11.04
N ILE A 62 -6.62 -15.77 11.21
CA ILE A 62 -5.91 -14.79 12.03
C ILE A 62 -6.28 -15.05 13.50
N ALA A 63 -5.29 -15.27 14.36
CA ALA A 63 -5.52 -15.47 15.79
C ALA A 63 -5.82 -14.12 16.49
N PRO A 64 -6.53 -14.11 17.63
CA PRO A 64 -6.82 -12.88 18.38
C PRO A 64 -5.57 -12.07 18.76
N GLU A 65 -4.47 -12.74 19.05
CA GLU A 65 -3.18 -12.15 19.43
C GLU A 65 -2.29 -11.77 18.25
N ASP A 66 -2.63 -12.19 17.03
CA ASP A 66 -1.88 -11.90 15.82
C ASP A 66 -2.07 -10.43 15.40
N LYS A 67 -0.97 -9.79 15.01
CA LYS A 67 -0.97 -8.48 14.34
C LYS A 67 -0.57 -8.70 12.89
N ILE A 68 -1.35 -8.15 11.96
CA ILE A 68 -1.02 -8.09 10.53
C ILE A 68 0.06 -7.03 10.35
N LEU A 69 1.23 -7.44 9.85
CA LEU A 69 2.40 -6.58 9.73
C LEU A 69 2.93 -6.46 8.31
N ASP A 70 2.52 -7.35 7.40
CA ASP A 70 2.80 -7.21 5.96
C ASP A 70 1.71 -7.91 5.13
N ALA A 71 1.64 -7.61 3.84
CA ALA A 71 0.79 -8.35 2.92
C ALA A 71 1.37 -9.75 2.64
N GLY A 72 0.49 -10.74 2.49
CA GLY A 72 0.91 -12.10 2.18
C GLY A 72 1.33 -12.27 0.70
N PRO A 73 2.03 -13.37 0.38
CA PRO A 73 2.53 -13.63 -0.97
C PRO A 73 1.45 -13.67 -2.06
N GLU A 74 0.25 -14.17 -1.77
CA GLU A 74 -0.84 -14.20 -2.74
C GLU A 74 -1.34 -12.78 -3.04
N THR A 75 -1.46 -11.95 -2.01
CA THR A 75 -1.81 -10.54 -2.10
C THR A 75 -0.78 -9.78 -2.92
N THR A 76 0.52 -9.96 -2.62
CA THR A 76 1.60 -9.34 -3.40
C THR A 76 1.56 -9.79 -4.87
N ALA A 77 1.30 -11.07 -5.13
CA ALA A 77 1.18 -11.58 -6.50
C ALA A 77 -0.02 -10.99 -7.26
N ARG A 78 -1.17 -10.79 -6.59
CA ARG A 78 -2.34 -10.11 -7.16
C ARG A 78 -2.03 -8.66 -7.49
N LEU A 79 -1.33 -7.96 -6.60
CA LEU A 79 -0.92 -6.58 -6.83
C LEU A 79 0.02 -6.45 -8.02
N LYS A 80 1.04 -7.32 -8.14
CA LYS A 80 1.95 -7.35 -9.30
C LYS A 80 1.20 -7.56 -10.62
N ARG A 81 0.22 -8.48 -10.65
CA ARG A 81 -0.64 -8.69 -11.83
C ARG A 81 -1.45 -7.43 -12.18
N ALA A 82 -1.96 -6.71 -11.19
CA ALA A 82 -2.65 -5.45 -11.43
C ALA A 82 -1.70 -4.39 -12.03
N MET A 83 -0.45 -4.33 -11.56
CA MET A 83 0.58 -3.46 -12.13
C MET A 83 0.88 -3.82 -13.59
N ASP A 84 0.97 -5.12 -13.93
CA ASP A 84 1.21 -5.59 -15.31
C ASP A 84 0.12 -5.13 -16.30
N LEU A 85 -1.12 -5.02 -15.82
CA LEU A 85 -2.28 -4.58 -16.59
C LEU A 85 -2.44 -3.06 -16.63
N SER A 86 -1.67 -2.33 -15.82
CA SER A 86 -1.78 -0.90 -15.65
C SER A 86 -0.82 -0.14 -16.57
N LYS A 87 -1.17 1.11 -16.91
CA LYS A 87 -0.28 2.05 -17.61
C LYS A 87 0.32 3.11 -16.71
N THR A 88 -0.36 3.38 -15.59
CA THR A 88 0.07 4.36 -14.59
C THR A 88 -0.11 3.76 -13.21
N LEU A 89 0.92 3.88 -12.37
CA LEU A 89 0.89 3.56 -10.96
C LEU A 89 1.08 4.85 -10.17
N ILE A 90 0.19 5.08 -9.21
CA ILE A 90 0.35 6.11 -8.18
C ILE A 90 0.50 5.39 -6.85
N TRP A 91 1.65 5.55 -6.20
CA TRP A 91 1.97 4.85 -4.96
C TRP A 91 2.06 5.82 -3.79
N ASN A 92 1.22 5.58 -2.77
CA ASN A 92 1.37 6.16 -1.45
C ASN A 92 1.22 5.10 -0.33
N GLY A 93 2.22 5.00 0.56
CA GLY A 93 2.24 4.12 1.72
C GLY A 93 2.87 2.74 1.46
N PRO A 94 3.67 2.18 2.39
CA PRO A 94 4.17 0.81 2.29
C PRO A 94 3.04 -0.22 2.47
N LEU A 95 3.31 -1.48 2.10
CA LEU A 95 2.36 -2.61 2.26
C LEU A 95 2.44 -3.28 3.63
N GLY A 96 3.45 -2.94 4.41
CA GLY A 96 3.75 -3.51 5.72
C GLY A 96 4.73 -2.63 6.51
N VAL A 97 5.14 -3.11 7.68
CA VAL A 97 6.10 -2.45 8.57
C VAL A 97 7.52 -2.66 8.05
N PHE A 98 7.84 -2.02 6.92
CA PHE A 98 9.04 -2.28 6.13
C PHE A 98 10.36 -2.00 6.86
N GLU A 99 10.32 -1.23 7.95
CA GLU A 99 11.48 -0.94 8.78
C GLU A 99 11.96 -2.15 9.60
N ILE A 100 11.12 -3.20 9.73
CA ILE A 100 11.37 -4.35 10.60
C ILE A 100 11.25 -5.65 9.79
N PRO A 101 12.38 -6.27 9.41
CA PRO A 101 12.35 -7.58 8.78
C PRO A 101 11.71 -8.64 9.71
N PRO A 102 10.88 -9.56 9.18
CA PRO A 102 10.63 -9.84 7.76
C PRO A 102 9.41 -9.13 7.14
N PHE A 103 8.92 -8.02 7.73
CA PHE A 103 7.67 -7.34 7.34
C PHE A 103 7.83 -6.31 6.20
N ASP A 104 8.95 -6.37 5.49
CA ASP A 104 9.29 -5.53 4.35
C ASP A 104 9.06 -6.20 3.00
N LYS A 105 8.87 -7.53 3.01
CA LYS A 105 8.93 -8.37 1.81
C LYS A 105 7.93 -7.95 0.75
N ALA A 106 6.65 -7.74 1.09
CA ALA A 106 5.66 -7.37 0.09
C ALA A 106 5.97 -6.00 -0.52
N THR A 107 6.36 -5.04 0.32
CA THR A 107 6.73 -3.68 -0.11
C THR A 107 7.92 -3.72 -1.07
N VAL A 108 9.00 -4.42 -0.70
CA VAL A 108 10.21 -4.56 -1.54
C VAL A 108 9.89 -5.26 -2.86
N GLU A 109 9.11 -6.33 -2.81
CA GLU A 109 8.75 -7.10 -3.99
C GLU A 109 7.86 -6.32 -4.97
N ALA A 110 6.88 -5.58 -4.46
CA ALA A 110 6.03 -4.71 -5.28
C ALA A 110 6.83 -3.55 -5.87
N ALA A 111 7.76 -2.97 -5.09
CA ALA A 111 8.62 -1.87 -5.50
C ALA A 111 9.55 -2.27 -6.65
N LYS A 112 10.19 -3.44 -6.54
CA LYS A 112 11.03 -4.00 -7.60
C LYS A 112 10.25 -4.30 -8.87
N HIS A 113 9.04 -4.86 -8.74
CA HIS A 113 8.19 -5.14 -9.91
C HIS A 113 7.77 -3.86 -10.65
N ALA A 114 7.34 -2.84 -9.90
CA ALA A 114 7.00 -1.54 -10.49
C ALA A 114 8.21 -0.92 -11.22
N ALA A 115 9.39 -0.94 -10.59
CA ALA A 115 10.63 -0.44 -11.17
C ALA A 115 11.01 -1.16 -12.47
N GLU A 116 10.89 -2.50 -12.51
CA GLU A 116 11.13 -3.30 -13.71
C GLU A 116 10.20 -2.89 -14.85
N LEU A 117 8.90 -2.71 -14.57
CA LEU A 117 7.92 -2.26 -15.56
C LEU A 117 8.20 -0.84 -16.05
N THR A 118 8.63 0.06 -15.16
CA THR A 118 9.00 1.43 -15.52
C THR A 118 10.25 1.48 -16.39
N LYS A 119 11.31 0.75 -16.02
CA LYS A 119 12.51 0.61 -16.85
C LYS A 119 12.21 0.02 -18.23
N ALA A 120 11.25 -0.90 -18.30
CA ALA A 120 10.79 -1.47 -19.56
C ALA A 120 9.88 -0.52 -20.38
N GLY A 121 9.60 0.68 -19.89
CA GLY A 121 8.71 1.65 -20.53
C GLY A 121 7.24 1.24 -20.56
N LYS A 122 6.84 0.27 -19.72
CA LYS A 122 5.47 -0.27 -19.68
C LYS A 122 4.57 0.45 -18.69
N LEU A 123 5.15 1.09 -17.68
CA LEU A 123 4.45 1.70 -16.55
C LEU A 123 5.02 3.08 -16.22
N VAL A 124 4.16 4.10 -16.19
CA VAL A 124 4.47 5.39 -15.57
C VAL A 124 4.24 5.24 -14.06
N ALA A 125 5.31 5.20 -13.27
CA ALA A 125 5.24 5.01 -11.82
C ALA A 125 5.57 6.31 -11.08
N VAL A 126 4.57 6.86 -10.41
CA VAL A 126 4.70 8.05 -9.56
C VAL A 126 4.51 7.63 -8.11
N ALA A 127 5.49 7.93 -7.27
CA ALA A 127 5.43 7.66 -5.84
C ALA A 127 5.47 8.97 -5.05
N GLY A 128 4.77 9.02 -3.91
CA GLY A 128 4.78 10.18 -3.03
C GLY A 128 4.48 9.79 -1.59
N GLY A 129 4.95 10.60 -0.63
CA GLY A 129 4.87 10.30 0.80
C GLY A 129 6.24 9.98 1.41
N GLY A 130 6.51 10.49 2.62
CA GLY A 130 7.79 10.26 3.30
C GLY A 130 8.10 8.78 3.47
N ASP A 131 7.13 8.00 3.95
CA ASP A 131 7.28 6.56 4.15
C ASP A 131 7.41 5.80 2.83
N THR A 132 6.68 6.21 1.78
CA THR A 132 6.84 5.63 0.44
C THR A 132 8.26 5.84 -0.07
N VAL A 133 8.79 7.06 0.04
CA VAL A 133 10.15 7.41 -0.39
C VAL A 133 11.18 6.56 0.38
N ALA A 134 11.01 6.44 1.69
CA ALA A 134 11.87 5.60 2.53
C ALA A 134 11.82 4.12 2.13
N ALA A 135 10.62 3.60 1.87
CA ALA A 135 10.41 2.22 1.43
C ALA A 135 11.03 1.93 0.05
N LEU A 136 10.92 2.86 -0.90
CA LEU A 136 11.55 2.71 -2.23
C LEU A 136 13.08 2.77 -2.16
N ASN A 137 13.62 3.62 -1.27
CA ASN A 137 15.06 3.67 -0.99
C ASN A 137 15.54 2.37 -0.35
N HIS A 138 14.78 1.85 0.63
CA HIS A 138 15.04 0.55 1.26
C HIS A 138 15.04 -0.60 0.23
N ALA A 139 14.10 -0.56 -0.72
CA ALA A 139 14.04 -1.53 -1.81
C ALA A 139 15.12 -1.35 -2.88
N GLY A 140 15.82 -0.20 -2.89
CA GLY A 140 16.88 0.13 -3.83
C GLY A 140 16.40 0.51 -5.23
N VAL A 141 15.20 1.08 -5.36
CA VAL A 141 14.53 1.30 -6.66
C VAL A 141 14.03 2.72 -6.90
N SER A 142 14.33 3.67 -6.00
CA SER A 142 13.85 5.05 -6.12
C SER A 142 14.21 5.71 -7.45
N ASP A 143 15.44 5.50 -7.93
CA ASP A 143 15.94 6.09 -9.19
C ASP A 143 15.32 5.44 -10.43
N ASP A 144 14.61 4.31 -10.25
CA ASP A 144 13.98 3.55 -11.33
C ASP A 144 12.52 3.93 -11.54
N MET A 145 11.94 4.73 -10.63
CA MET A 145 10.58 5.24 -10.76
C MET A 145 10.52 6.44 -11.72
N THR A 146 9.35 6.70 -12.29
CA THR A 146 9.18 7.86 -13.19
C THR A 146 9.28 9.18 -12.43
N LEU A 147 8.70 9.24 -11.23
CA LEU A 147 8.81 10.38 -10.34
C LEU A 147 8.67 9.93 -8.88
N VAL A 148 9.60 10.35 -8.05
CA VAL A 148 9.51 10.23 -6.59
C VAL A 148 9.29 11.62 -6.00
N SER A 149 8.07 11.92 -5.59
CA SER A 149 7.68 13.19 -5.01
C SER A 149 8.04 13.23 -3.52
N THR A 150 8.82 14.25 -3.15
CA THR A 150 9.11 14.59 -1.75
C THR A 150 7.99 15.39 -1.09
N ALA A 151 6.95 15.77 -1.85
CA ALA A 151 5.90 16.67 -1.39
C ALA A 151 4.88 16.02 -0.44
N GLY A 152 5.11 14.78 0.01
CA GLY A 152 4.37 14.16 1.12
C GLY A 152 2.84 14.33 1.01
N GLY A 153 2.24 14.97 2.02
CA GLY A 153 0.80 15.26 2.07
C GLY A 153 0.32 16.24 0.99
N ALA A 154 1.15 17.19 0.55
CA ALA A 154 0.77 18.12 -0.52
C ALA A 154 0.59 17.41 -1.87
N PHE A 155 1.30 16.30 -2.10
CA PHE A 155 1.07 15.46 -3.29
C PHE A 155 -0.34 14.85 -3.27
N LEU A 156 -0.79 14.33 -2.12
CA LEU A 156 -2.12 13.74 -1.98
C LEU A 156 -3.22 14.81 -2.06
N GLU A 157 -3.07 15.94 -1.36
CA GLU A 157 -4.05 17.04 -1.42
C GLU A 157 -4.23 17.55 -2.85
N TRP A 158 -3.15 17.66 -3.61
CA TRP A 158 -3.23 18.05 -5.01
C TRP A 158 -3.91 16.97 -5.87
N MET A 159 -3.64 15.69 -5.61
CA MET A 159 -4.31 14.56 -6.26
C MET A 159 -5.81 14.47 -5.92
N GLU A 160 -6.22 14.95 -4.74
CA GLU A 160 -7.63 15.14 -4.38
C GLU A 160 -8.31 16.26 -5.18
N GLY A 161 -7.55 17.00 -6.00
CA GLY A 161 -8.02 18.12 -6.80
C GLY A 161 -8.07 19.45 -6.04
N LYS A 162 -7.46 19.53 -4.84
CA LYS A 162 -7.41 20.78 -4.08
C LYS A 162 -6.37 21.72 -4.70
N PRO A 163 -6.66 23.03 -4.77
CA PRO A 163 -5.66 24.01 -5.18
C PRO A 163 -4.55 24.07 -4.13
N LEU A 164 -3.29 24.00 -4.56
CA LEU A 164 -2.15 24.21 -3.68
C LEU A 164 -1.83 25.70 -3.61
N PRO A 165 -1.97 26.38 -2.45
CA PRO A 165 -1.82 27.83 -2.38
C PRO A 165 -0.46 28.34 -2.91
N GLY A 166 0.61 27.60 -2.64
CA GLY A 166 1.96 27.94 -3.14
C GLY A 166 2.12 27.79 -4.66
N VAL A 167 1.35 26.92 -5.31
CA VAL A 167 1.34 26.78 -6.78
C VAL A 167 0.43 27.83 -7.40
N GLU A 168 -0.75 28.07 -6.82
CA GLU A 168 -1.69 29.10 -7.28
C GLU A 168 -1.04 30.49 -7.27
N ALA A 169 -0.26 30.82 -6.24
CA ALA A 169 0.45 32.09 -6.14
C ALA A 169 1.47 32.32 -7.27
N LEU A 170 1.87 31.27 -7.99
CA LEU A 170 2.83 31.32 -9.10
C LEU A 170 2.14 31.23 -10.48
N LYS A 171 0.83 30.97 -10.53
CA LYS A 171 0.09 30.96 -11.80
C LYS A 171 -0.05 32.39 -12.33
N ARG A 172 0.30 32.57 -13.59
CA ARG A 172 0.15 33.83 -14.33
C ARG A 172 -1.19 33.84 -15.06
#